data_AF-A0A953BK14-F1
#
_entry.id   AF-A0A953BK14-F1
#
_cell.length_a   1.000
_cell.length_b   1.000
_cell.length_c   1.000
_cell.angle_alpha   90.00
_cell.angle_beta   90.00
_cell.angle_gamma   90.00
#
_symmetry.space_group_name_H-M   'P 1'
#
loop_
_entity.id
_entity.type
_entity.pdbx_description
1 polymer ?
#
loop_
_entity_poly.entity_id
_entity_poly.type
_entity_poly.pdbx_seq_one_letter_code
_entity_poly.pdbx_strand_id
1 'polypeptide(L)'
;MKIKDKQRAKLVVDAILDYEKKTANDEEPGTFSFAFGVLLPEKGGPKLDPDIEMAVVESLEARVAAMVAPGSEWDASPKSSERVAGDLLNYYRRKGLNNKSKQVLAALARQHVRRAAMGDALSAMIFLNDARKLFLQAGMKEEAEKTQIQSQTLGPAAEKEMKRVTVKLEIKKEDIDQYLASLSADGIEKGVAKWVDDFLPRLSDIERLEREAARTAPLQSILHDSAKILGEGHVNADVGNETGDAEGKAVHAISRFMNPQAPFLSLGLDHLLSSGMNWDALKMLLAQSPLVAEDRHSIIRGLHSHGKRESSKRCKNVDRGRILR
;
A
#
# COMPACT_ATOMS: atom_id res chain seq x y z
N MET A 1 8.06 39.26 -16.89
CA MET A 1 9.00 39.97 -17.78
C MET A 1 9.18 39.14 -19.05
N LYS A 2 8.53 39.51 -20.17
CA LYS A 2 8.61 38.75 -21.45
C LYS A 2 9.77 39.30 -22.27
N ILE A 3 10.93 38.68 -22.20
CA ILE A 3 12.07 38.99 -23.08
C ILE A 3 11.73 38.44 -24.46
N LYS A 4 11.39 39.32 -25.42
CA LYS A 4 11.05 38.96 -26.81
C LYS A 4 12.28 38.92 -27.73
N ASP A 5 13.44 38.50 -27.22
CA ASP A 5 14.68 38.43 -27.98
C ASP A 5 14.88 37.00 -28.53
N LYS A 6 14.57 36.82 -29.81
CA LYS A 6 14.68 35.52 -30.49
C LYS A 6 16.12 35.03 -30.63
N GLN A 7 17.09 35.94 -30.75
CA GLN A 7 18.50 35.56 -30.90
C GLN A 7 19.07 35.03 -29.59
N ARG A 8 18.78 35.71 -28.47
CA ARG A 8 19.15 35.22 -27.13
C ARG A 8 18.48 33.89 -26.80
N ALA A 9 17.21 33.71 -27.17
CA ALA A 9 16.52 32.44 -26.97
C ALA A 9 17.22 31.28 -27.71
N LYS A 10 17.64 31.50 -28.97
CA LYS A 10 18.39 30.50 -29.73
C LYS A 10 19.75 30.17 -29.10
N LEU A 11 20.52 31.19 -28.68
CA LEU A 11 21.80 30.99 -28.00
C LEU A 11 21.67 30.17 -26.70
N VAL A 12 20.59 30.39 -25.94
CA VAL A 12 20.31 29.63 -24.71
C VAL A 12 19.97 28.17 -25.04
N VAL A 13 19.15 27.93 -26.07
CA VAL A 13 18.82 26.56 -26.53
C VAL A 13 20.09 25.83 -26.95
N ASP A 14 20.94 26.45 -27.78
CA ASP A 14 22.19 25.87 -28.26
C ASP A 14 23.14 25.56 -27.09
N ALA A 15 23.24 26.46 -26.11
CA ALA A 15 24.06 26.26 -24.91
C ALA A 15 23.55 25.11 -24.02
N ILE A 16 22.23 24.92 -23.90
CA ILE A 16 21.64 23.81 -23.13
C ILE A 16 21.97 22.47 -23.79
N LEU A 17 21.85 22.38 -25.12
CA LEU A 17 22.17 21.17 -25.87
C LEU A 17 23.66 20.83 -25.81
N ASP A 18 24.53 21.84 -25.93
CA ASP A 18 25.98 21.65 -25.83
C ASP A 18 26.42 21.27 -24.40
N TYR A 19 25.75 21.82 -23.38
CA TYR A 19 25.97 21.43 -21.99
C TYR A 19 25.63 19.96 -21.77
N GLU A 20 24.42 19.52 -22.15
CA GLU A 20 24.03 18.12 -21.99
C GLU A 20 24.97 17.19 -22.75
N LYS A 21 25.38 17.55 -23.97
CA LYS A 21 26.34 16.74 -24.74
C LYS A 21 27.69 16.56 -24.03
N LYS A 22 28.12 17.53 -23.21
CA LYS A 22 29.38 17.47 -22.46
C LYS A 22 29.26 16.74 -21.13
N THR A 23 28.07 16.74 -20.52
CA THR A 23 27.86 16.21 -19.16
C THR A 23 27.06 14.92 -19.10
N ALA A 24 26.36 14.55 -20.18
CA ALA A 24 25.57 13.33 -20.22
C ALA A 24 26.47 12.11 -20.05
N ASN A 25 26.17 11.33 -19.03
CA ASN A 25 26.77 10.02 -18.78
C ASN A 25 25.66 8.98 -18.83
N ASP A 26 25.78 8.03 -19.77
CA ASP A 26 24.77 6.99 -20.02
C ASP A 26 24.62 6.01 -18.84
N GLU A 27 25.57 5.99 -17.90
CA GLU A 27 25.53 5.18 -16.67
C GLU A 27 24.84 5.91 -15.49
N GLU A 28 24.67 7.23 -15.56
CA GLU A 28 24.16 8.04 -14.45
C GLU A 28 22.80 8.68 -14.76
N PRO A 29 21.70 8.14 -14.21
CA PRO A 29 20.37 8.62 -14.49
C PRO A 29 20.17 9.99 -13.84
N GLY A 30 19.96 11.01 -14.68
CA GLY A 30 19.80 12.41 -14.26
C GLY A 30 20.74 13.40 -14.94
N THR A 31 21.76 12.90 -15.65
CA THR A 31 22.71 13.74 -16.39
C THR A 31 22.25 14.05 -17.83
N PHE A 32 21.26 13.32 -18.33
CA PHE A 32 20.88 13.29 -19.75
C PHE A 32 19.39 13.57 -20.05
N SER A 33 18.60 14.02 -19.07
CA SER A 33 17.21 14.48 -19.29
C SER A 33 17.06 15.99 -19.10
N PHE A 34 18.16 16.70 -18.89
CA PHE A 34 18.17 18.11 -18.54
C PHE A 34 17.61 19.00 -19.65
N ALA A 35 18.09 18.85 -20.89
CA ALA A 35 17.62 19.61 -22.03
C ALA A 35 16.14 19.36 -22.28
N PHE A 36 15.68 18.12 -22.15
CA PHE A 36 14.26 17.81 -22.27
C PHE A 36 13.43 18.55 -21.22
N GLY A 37 13.80 18.46 -19.94
CA GLY A 37 13.07 19.11 -18.85
C GLY A 37 13.03 20.64 -18.96
N VAL A 38 14.12 21.26 -19.41
CA VAL A 38 14.24 22.72 -19.54
C VAL A 38 13.59 23.26 -20.81
N LEU A 39 13.76 22.57 -21.94
CA LEU A 39 13.29 23.04 -23.24
C LEU A 39 11.82 22.67 -23.51
N LEU A 40 11.33 21.56 -22.93
CA LEU A 40 9.97 21.05 -23.13
C LEU A 40 9.15 20.96 -21.81
N PRO A 41 9.13 22.01 -20.96
CA PRO A 41 8.40 21.97 -19.70
C PRO A 41 6.87 21.94 -19.93
N GLU A 42 6.12 21.57 -18.90
CA GLU A 42 4.64 21.57 -18.95
C GLU A 42 4.04 22.95 -19.21
N LYS A 43 4.67 24.01 -18.71
CA LYS A 43 4.21 25.39 -18.84
C LYS A 43 5.39 26.34 -19.00
N GLY A 44 5.20 27.38 -19.81
CA GLY A 44 6.15 28.49 -19.90
C GLY A 44 7.46 28.20 -20.64
N GLY A 45 7.51 27.14 -21.44
CA GLY A 45 8.69 26.78 -22.24
C GLY A 45 9.00 27.78 -23.37
N PRO A 46 10.26 27.81 -23.85
CA PRO A 46 10.64 28.60 -25.01
C PRO A 46 9.92 28.13 -26.28
N LYS A 47 9.73 29.02 -27.26
CA LYS A 47 9.31 28.60 -28.59
C LYS A 47 10.50 27.96 -29.29
N LEU A 48 10.45 26.66 -29.49
CA LEU A 48 11.46 25.90 -30.22
C LEU A 48 11.13 25.83 -31.71
N ASP A 49 12.19 25.64 -32.50
CA ASP A 49 12.06 25.19 -33.88
C ASP A 49 11.58 23.73 -33.88
N PRO A 50 10.64 23.34 -34.77
CA PRO A 50 10.19 21.95 -34.87
C PRO A 50 11.31 20.93 -35.00
N ASP A 51 12.40 21.24 -35.72
CA ASP A 51 13.51 20.31 -35.92
C ASP A 51 14.31 20.12 -34.62
N ILE A 52 14.46 21.17 -33.82
CA ILE A 52 15.13 21.10 -32.51
C ILE A 52 14.26 20.34 -31.50
N GLU A 53 12.95 20.62 -31.47
CA GLU A 53 12.01 19.89 -30.63
C GLU A 53 12.04 18.39 -30.95
N MET A 54 12.04 18.04 -32.23
CA MET A 54 12.14 16.65 -32.67
C MET A 54 13.47 16.00 -32.26
N ALA A 55 14.61 16.67 -32.46
CA ALA A 55 15.92 16.13 -32.07
C ALA A 55 16.03 15.88 -30.56
N VAL A 56 15.49 16.77 -29.71
CA VAL A 56 15.47 16.60 -28.26
C VAL A 56 14.60 15.40 -27.85
N VAL A 57 13.43 15.24 -28.48
CA VAL A 57 12.54 14.11 -28.23
C VAL A 57 13.19 12.81 -28.70
N GLU A 58 13.77 12.76 -29.90
CA GLU A 58 14.45 11.58 -30.45
C GLU A 58 15.65 11.14 -29.60
N SER A 59 16.43 12.10 -29.08
CA SER A 59 17.52 11.81 -28.14
C SER A 59 17.01 11.07 -26.89
N LEU A 60 15.92 11.57 -26.28
CA LEU A 60 15.34 10.93 -25.11
C LEU A 60 14.67 9.58 -25.45
N GLU A 61 14.00 9.48 -26.60
CA GLU A 61 13.42 8.22 -27.12
C GLU A 61 14.51 7.14 -27.27
N ALA A 62 15.63 7.49 -27.90
CA ALA A 62 16.76 6.58 -28.10
C ALA A 62 17.37 6.11 -26.77
N ARG A 63 17.50 7.02 -25.79
CA ARG A 63 17.99 6.70 -24.45
C ARG A 63 17.04 5.76 -23.72
N VAL A 64 15.75 6.06 -23.67
CA VAL A 64 14.75 5.17 -23.06
C VAL A 64 14.77 3.81 -23.74
N ALA A 65 14.86 3.75 -25.08
CA ALA A 65 14.95 2.51 -25.83
C ALA A 65 16.19 1.67 -25.45
N ALA A 66 17.35 2.31 -25.25
CA ALA A 66 18.56 1.66 -24.77
C ALA A 66 18.42 1.14 -23.33
N MET A 67 17.81 1.93 -22.44
CA MET A 67 17.58 1.55 -21.03
C MET A 67 16.58 0.40 -20.87
N VAL A 68 15.63 0.24 -21.78
CA VAL A 68 14.63 -0.86 -21.72
C VAL A 68 15.02 -2.04 -22.61
N ALA A 69 16.18 -1.98 -23.29
CA ALA A 69 16.66 -3.06 -24.13
C ALA A 69 17.01 -4.30 -23.29
N PRO A 70 16.73 -5.53 -23.77
CA PRO A 70 17.12 -6.74 -23.08
C PRO A 70 18.63 -6.82 -22.87
N GLY A 71 19.07 -7.15 -21.65
CA GLY A 71 20.49 -7.26 -21.31
C GLY A 71 21.18 -5.91 -21.09
N SER A 72 20.42 -4.81 -21.04
CA SER A 72 20.95 -3.53 -20.58
C SER A 72 21.31 -3.59 -19.09
N GLU A 73 22.28 -2.79 -18.66
CA GLU A 73 22.65 -2.64 -17.25
C GLU A 73 21.47 -2.16 -16.39
N TRP A 74 20.52 -1.48 -17.03
CA TRP A 74 19.28 -0.96 -16.46
C TRP A 74 18.24 -2.04 -16.17
N ASP A 75 18.37 -3.27 -16.69
CA ASP A 75 17.49 -4.38 -16.32
C ASP A 75 17.50 -4.63 -14.80
N ALA A 76 18.62 -4.33 -14.11
CA ALA A 76 18.72 -4.43 -12.66
C ALA A 76 17.86 -3.38 -11.90
N SER A 77 17.62 -2.21 -12.52
CA SER A 77 16.87 -1.09 -11.93
C SER A 77 15.82 -0.51 -12.89
N PRO A 78 14.68 -1.21 -13.11
CA PRO A 78 13.60 -0.72 -13.98
C PRO A 78 12.98 0.61 -13.53
N LYS A 79 13.16 1.02 -12.28
CA LYS A 79 12.65 2.31 -11.78
C LYS A 79 13.40 3.50 -12.37
N SER A 80 14.67 3.31 -12.75
CA SER A 80 15.46 4.36 -13.38
C SER A 80 14.92 4.68 -14.78
N SER A 81 14.57 3.65 -15.57
CA SER A 81 13.99 3.83 -16.90
C SER A 81 12.58 4.43 -16.83
N GLU A 82 11.76 4.02 -15.85
CA GLU A 82 10.44 4.64 -15.61
C GLU A 82 10.55 6.15 -15.36
N ARG A 83 11.51 6.57 -14.52
CA ARG A 83 11.69 7.98 -14.19
C ARG A 83 12.01 8.81 -15.43
N VAL A 84 12.94 8.35 -16.25
CA VAL A 84 13.34 9.03 -17.50
C VAL A 84 12.20 9.02 -18.53
N ALA A 85 11.50 7.88 -18.66
CA ALA A 85 10.36 7.74 -19.54
C ALA A 85 9.15 8.59 -19.11
N GLY A 86 9.02 8.93 -17.82
CA GLY A 86 7.94 9.77 -17.30
C GLY A 86 7.83 11.12 -18.00
N ASP A 87 8.96 11.77 -18.27
CA ASP A 87 9.01 13.04 -19.00
C ASP A 87 8.49 12.89 -20.43
N LEU A 88 8.88 11.81 -21.10
CA LEU A 88 8.45 11.48 -22.45
C LEU A 88 6.95 11.15 -22.52
N LEU A 89 6.44 10.38 -21.57
CA LEU A 89 5.01 10.05 -21.44
C LEU A 89 4.15 11.30 -21.22
N ASN A 90 4.61 12.21 -20.36
CA ASN A 90 3.96 13.50 -20.14
C ASN A 90 3.93 14.32 -21.44
N TYR A 91 5.04 14.40 -22.15
CA TYR A 91 5.12 15.08 -23.44
C TYR A 91 4.14 14.49 -24.48
N TYR A 92 4.14 13.17 -24.67
CA TYR A 92 3.22 12.52 -25.61
C TYR A 92 1.76 12.72 -25.24
N ARG A 93 1.41 12.67 -23.95
CA ARG A 93 0.05 12.94 -23.48
C ARG A 93 -0.39 14.36 -23.87
N ARG A 94 0.48 15.36 -23.70
CA ARG A 94 0.20 16.76 -24.09
C ARG A 94 0.02 16.91 -25.60
N LYS A 95 0.74 16.11 -26.40
CA LYS A 95 0.70 16.12 -27.87
C LYS A 95 -0.36 15.18 -28.48
N GLY A 96 -1.10 14.42 -27.65
CA GLY A 96 -2.08 13.43 -28.12
C GLY A 96 -1.46 12.19 -28.80
N LEU A 97 -0.17 11.92 -28.56
CA LEU A 97 0.58 10.83 -29.20
C LEU A 97 0.39 9.49 -28.46
N ASN A 98 -0.87 9.05 -28.36
CA ASN A 98 -1.27 7.88 -27.57
C ASN A 98 -0.55 6.58 -27.97
N ASN A 99 -0.29 6.39 -29.27
CA ASN A 99 0.43 5.21 -29.76
C ASN A 99 1.88 5.17 -29.27
N LYS A 100 2.59 6.31 -29.25
CA LYS A 100 3.96 6.38 -28.71
C LYS A 100 3.96 6.16 -27.20
N SER A 101 3.00 6.73 -26.46
CA SER A 101 2.84 6.46 -25.02
C SER A 101 2.65 4.97 -24.74
N LYS A 102 1.78 4.31 -25.52
CA LYS A 102 1.53 2.87 -25.41
C LYS A 102 2.79 2.05 -25.63
N GLN A 103 3.60 2.39 -26.64
CA GLN A 103 4.85 1.70 -26.94
C GLN A 103 5.87 1.81 -25.79
N VAL A 104 6.04 3.01 -25.24
CA VAL A 104 6.96 3.25 -24.11
C VAL A 104 6.49 2.49 -22.87
N LEU A 105 5.21 2.57 -22.50
CA LEU A 105 4.64 1.84 -21.36
C LEU A 105 4.81 0.32 -21.52
N ALA A 106 4.57 -0.21 -22.72
CA ALA A 106 4.76 -1.63 -22.99
C ALA A 106 6.22 -2.06 -22.87
N ALA A 107 7.17 -1.22 -23.29
CA ALA A 107 8.61 -1.51 -23.18
C ALA A 107 9.05 -1.54 -21.70
N LEU A 108 8.62 -0.57 -20.90
CA LEU A 108 8.84 -0.54 -19.46
C LEU A 108 8.23 -1.77 -18.78
N ALA A 109 6.98 -2.12 -19.10
CA ALA A 109 6.31 -3.29 -18.53
C ALA A 109 7.08 -4.59 -18.81
N ARG A 110 7.60 -4.75 -20.04
CA ARG A 110 8.43 -5.92 -20.40
C ARG A 110 9.76 -5.96 -19.66
N GLN A 111 10.38 -4.81 -19.40
CA GLN A 111 11.59 -4.75 -18.56
C GLN A 111 11.31 -5.25 -17.15
N HIS A 112 10.19 -4.85 -16.54
CA HIS A 112 9.76 -5.38 -15.24
C HIS A 112 9.53 -6.89 -15.25
N VAL A 113 8.89 -7.43 -16.30
CA VAL A 113 8.72 -8.89 -16.45
C VAL A 113 10.08 -9.60 -16.53
N ARG A 114 11.04 -9.06 -17.30
CA ARG A 114 12.41 -9.62 -17.33
C ARG A 114 13.08 -9.56 -15.97
N ARG A 115 12.97 -8.43 -15.27
CA ARG A 115 13.54 -8.28 -13.93
C ARG A 115 12.91 -9.25 -12.93
N ALA A 116 11.61 -9.48 -13.02
CA ALA A 116 10.92 -10.46 -12.19
C ALA A 116 11.48 -11.88 -12.36
N ALA A 117 11.85 -12.27 -13.59
CA ALA A 117 12.43 -13.59 -13.87
C ALA A 117 13.83 -13.80 -13.24
N MET A 118 14.50 -12.73 -12.79
CA MET A 118 15.85 -12.77 -12.21
C MET A 118 15.85 -12.68 -10.66
N GLY A 119 14.70 -12.41 -10.04
CA GLY A 119 14.60 -12.20 -8.59
C GLY A 119 14.12 -13.44 -7.82
N ASP A 120 14.11 -13.32 -6.48
CA ASP A 120 13.36 -14.22 -5.61
C ASP A 120 11.83 -14.07 -5.82
N ALA A 121 11.04 -15.00 -5.29
CA ALA A 121 9.60 -15.01 -5.55
C ALA A 121 8.91 -13.73 -5.04
N LEU A 122 9.33 -13.22 -3.88
CA LEU A 122 8.79 -11.99 -3.32
C LEU A 122 9.09 -10.76 -4.20
N SER A 123 10.34 -10.58 -4.59
CA SER A 123 10.79 -9.48 -5.45
C SER A 123 10.15 -9.57 -6.83
N ALA A 124 10.04 -10.78 -7.38
CA ALA A 124 9.39 -11.05 -8.65
C ALA A 124 7.92 -10.60 -8.63
N MET A 125 7.17 -10.88 -7.57
CA MET A 125 5.79 -10.42 -7.43
C MET A 125 5.65 -8.89 -7.44
N ILE A 126 6.59 -8.18 -6.83
CA ILE A 126 6.61 -6.70 -6.82
C ILE A 126 6.76 -6.18 -8.26
N PHE A 127 7.76 -6.69 -9.00
CA PHE A 127 8.00 -6.29 -10.38
C PHE A 127 6.85 -6.69 -11.32
N LEU A 128 6.25 -7.87 -11.14
CA LEU A 128 5.08 -8.28 -11.93
C LEU A 128 3.86 -7.38 -11.66
N ASN A 129 3.65 -6.93 -10.41
CA ASN A 129 2.57 -5.98 -10.13
C ASN A 129 2.79 -4.64 -10.82
N ASP A 130 4.04 -4.13 -10.85
CA ASP A 130 4.39 -2.91 -11.57
C ASP A 130 4.23 -3.08 -13.08
N ALA A 131 4.67 -4.21 -13.65
CA ALA A 131 4.45 -4.56 -15.05
C ALA A 131 2.94 -4.57 -15.39
N ARG A 132 2.11 -5.17 -14.53
CA ARG A 132 0.66 -5.22 -14.71
C ARG A 132 0.05 -3.82 -14.76
N LYS A 133 0.44 -2.92 -13.84
CA LYS A 133 -0.02 -1.52 -13.83
C LYS A 133 0.35 -0.82 -15.15
N LEU A 134 1.58 -0.98 -15.63
CA LEU A 134 2.05 -0.39 -16.88
C LEU A 134 1.33 -0.97 -18.11
N PHE A 135 1.07 -2.29 -18.16
CA PHE A 135 0.27 -2.89 -19.23
C PHE A 135 -1.17 -2.38 -19.24
N LEU A 136 -1.80 -2.21 -18.07
CA LEU A 136 -3.14 -1.63 -17.98
C LEU A 136 -3.17 -0.17 -18.46
N GLN A 137 -2.17 0.63 -18.09
CA GLN A 137 -2.02 2.00 -18.60
C GLN A 137 -1.81 2.04 -20.13
N ALA A 138 -1.13 1.02 -20.69
CA ALA A 138 -0.96 0.84 -22.13
C ALA A 138 -2.21 0.29 -22.84
N GLY A 139 -3.27 -0.07 -22.10
CA GLY A 139 -4.47 -0.72 -22.65
C GLY A 139 -4.23 -2.17 -23.11
N MET A 140 -3.17 -2.82 -22.64
CA MET A 140 -2.76 -4.19 -22.98
C MET A 140 -3.31 -5.18 -21.94
N LYS A 141 -4.62 -5.44 -22.02
CA LYS A 141 -5.34 -6.22 -21.00
C LYS A 141 -4.90 -7.68 -20.93
N GLU A 142 -4.63 -8.31 -22.07
CA GLU A 142 -4.22 -9.72 -22.12
C GLU A 142 -2.84 -9.93 -21.47
N GLU A 143 -1.91 -9.02 -21.71
CA GLU A 143 -0.58 -9.05 -21.11
C GLU A 143 -0.65 -8.76 -19.61
N ALA A 144 -1.51 -7.83 -19.19
CA ALA A 144 -1.78 -7.58 -17.78
C ALA A 144 -2.33 -8.83 -17.07
N GLU A 145 -3.25 -9.56 -17.72
CA GLU A 145 -3.82 -10.80 -17.19
C GLU A 145 -2.78 -11.92 -17.09
N LYS A 146 -1.96 -12.11 -18.14
CA LYS A 146 -0.84 -13.08 -18.10
C LYS A 146 0.13 -12.77 -16.95
N THR A 147 0.46 -11.48 -16.77
CA THR A 147 1.33 -11.02 -15.69
C THR A 147 0.71 -11.28 -14.31
N GLN A 148 -0.61 -11.10 -14.18
CA GLN A 148 -1.35 -11.40 -12.96
C GLN A 148 -1.29 -12.90 -12.62
N ILE A 149 -1.52 -13.77 -13.60
CA ILE A 149 -1.44 -15.23 -13.41
C ILE A 149 -0.04 -15.63 -12.96
N GLN A 150 1.01 -15.09 -13.59
CA GLN A 150 2.39 -15.33 -13.19
C GLN A 150 2.66 -14.91 -11.73
N SER A 151 2.13 -13.77 -11.31
CA SER A 151 2.24 -13.31 -9.92
C SER A 151 1.56 -14.30 -8.96
N GLN A 152 0.33 -14.74 -9.27
CA GLN A 152 -0.42 -15.71 -8.47
C GLN A 152 0.29 -17.06 -8.32
N THR A 153 0.98 -17.53 -9.37
CA THR A 153 1.76 -18.77 -9.29
C THR A 153 2.97 -18.68 -8.37
N LEU A 154 3.54 -17.47 -8.20
CA LEU A 154 4.69 -17.22 -7.33
C LEU A 154 4.29 -16.98 -5.87
N GLY A 155 3.03 -16.60 -5.62
CA GLY A 155 2.47 -16.33 -4.30
C GLY A 155 2.85 -17.33 -3.21
N PRO A 156 2.61 -18.65 -3.38
CA PRO A 156 2.96 -19.64 -2.38
C PRO A 156 4.46 -19.76 -2.09
N ALA A 157 5.32 -19.42 -3.06
CA ALA A 157 6.77 -19.38 -2.86
C ALA A 157 7.18 -18.12 -2.09
N ALA A 158 6.60 -16.97 -2.43
CA ALA A 158 6.84 -15.71 -1.72
C ALA A 158 6.42 -15.79 -0.24
N GLU A 159 5.28 -16.44 0.07
CA GLU A 159 4.85 -16.68 1.45
C GLU A 159 5.85 -17.52 2.25
N LYS A 160 6.52 -18.48 1.61
CA LYS A 160 7.56 -19.30 2.27
C LYS A 160 8.86 -18.54 2.49
N GLU A 161 9.17 -17.58 1.62
CA GLU A 161 10.36 -16.71 1.75
C GLU A 161 10.19 -15.68 2.89
N MET A 162 8.96 -15.34 3.26
CA MET A 162 8.68 -14.43 4.38
C MET A 162 9.03 -15.06 5.73
N LYS A 163 10.06 -14.51 6.38
CA LYS A 163 10.45 -14.94 7.73
C LYS A 163 9.46 -14.40 8.77
N ARG A 164 8.81 -15.31 9.50
CA ARG A 164 7.95 -14.95 10.62
C ARG A 164 8.79 -14.56 11.84
N VAL A 165 8.71 -13.30 12.24
CA VAL A 165 9.23 -12.83 13.53
C VAL A 165 8.11 -12.98 14.56
N THR A 166 8.40 -13.69 15.66
CA THR A 166 7.45 -13.88 16.76
C THR A 166 8.06 -13.34 18.04
N VAL A 167 7.34 -12.45 18.71
CA VAL A 167 7.72 -11.91 20.02
C VAL A 167 6.73 -12.48 21.05
N LYS A 168 7.26 -13.03 22.15
CA LYS A 168 6.44 -13.44 23.28
C LYS A 168 6.23 -12.25 24.19
N LEU A 169 4.97 -11.96 24.49
CA LEU A 169 4.58 -10.99 25.51
C LEU A 169 4.01 -11.78 26.69
N GLU A 170 4.66 -11.68 27.84
CA GLU A 170 4.13 -12.25 29.09
C GLU A 170 3.27 -11.22 29.80
N ILE A 171 2.03 -11.60 30.09
CA ILE A 171 1.08 -10.78 30.84
C ILE A 171 0.86 -11.48 32.18
N LYS A 172 1.02 -10.74 33.28
CA LYS A 172 0.81 -11.30 34.61
C LYS A 172 -0.66 -11.59 34.83
N LYS A 173 -0.95 -12.69 35.52
CA LYS A 173 -2.33 -13.08 35.81
C LYS A 173 -3.03 -12.04 36.69
N GLU A 174 -2.28 -11.45 37.62
CA GLU A 174 -2.77 -10.41 38.53
C GLU A 174 -3.32 -9.21 37.77
N ASP A 175 -2.69 -8.81 36.67
CA ASP A 175 -3.12 -7.68 35.85
C ASP A 175 -4.44 -7.99 35.12
N ILE A 176 -4.61 -9.25 34.66
CA ILE A 176 -5.85 -9.72 34.04
C ILE A 176 -6.99 -9.75 35.07
N ASP A 177 -6.73 -10.33 36.24
CA ASP A 177 -7.75 -10.45 37.29
C ASP A 177 -8.19 -9.06 37.79
N GLN A 178 -7.25 -8.10 37.91
CA GLN A 178 -7.57 -6.70 38.24
C GLN A 178 -8.42 -6.05 37.15
N TYR A 179 -8.08 -6.24 35.88
CA TYR A 179 -8.87 -5.72 34.77
C TYR A 179 -10.30 -6.25 34.79
N LEU A 180 -10.48 -7.57 34.92
CA LEU A 180 -11.79 -8.21 34.97
C LEU A 180 -12.61 -7.75 36.19
N ALA A 181 -11.99 -7.66 37.37
CA ALA A 181 -12.63 -7.14 38.57
C ALA A 181 -13.12 -5.69 38.37
N SER A 182 -12.36 -4.88 37.63
CA SER A 182 -12.73 -3.50 37.33
C SER A 182 -13.94 -3.36 36.41
N LEU A 183 -14.29 -4.41 35.64
CA LEU A 183 -15.49 -4.44 34.80
C LEU A 183 -16.75 -4.75 35.61
N SER A 184 -16.62 -5.44 36.74
CA SER A 184 -17.76 -5.87 37.57
C SER A 184 -17.98 -5.01 38.83
N ALA A 185 -17.04 -4.12 39.16
CA ALA A 185 -17.04 -3.33 40.40
C ALA A 185 -18.25 -2.38 40.53
N ASP A 186 -18.66 -1.73 39.44
CA ASP A 186 -19.71 -0.70 39.44
C ASP A 186 -21.07 -1.18 38.90
N GLY A 187 -21.22 -2.51 38.74
CA GLY A 187 -22.40 -3.14 38.16
C GLY A 187 -22.29 -3.35 36.63
N ILE A 188 -23.08 -4.30 36.12
CA ILE A 188 -22.97 -4.82 34.74
C ILE A 188 -23.13 -3.73 33.69
N GLU A 189 -24.07 -2.80 33.85
CA GLU A 189 -24.32 -1.73 32.87
C GLU A 189 -23.11 -0.80 32.69
N LYS A 190 -22.49 -0.38 33.81
CA LYS A 190 -21.27 0.44 33.79
C LYS A 190 -20.07 -0.37 33.32
N GLY A 191 -20.02 -1.66 33.65
CA GLY A 191 -19.03 -2.61 33.14
C GLY A 191 -19.03 -2.74 31.63
N VAL A 192 -20.21 -2.83 31.01
CA VAL A 192 -20.37 -2.88 29.55
C VAL A 192 -19.96 -1.56 28.92
N ALA A 193 -20.36 -0.43 29.48
CA ALA A 193 -19.97 0.89 28.96
C ALA A 193 -18.45 1.07 28.99
N LYS A 194 -17.79 0.69 30.10
CA LYS A 194 -16.34 0.72 30.24
C LYS A 194 -15.65 -0.23 29.27
N TRP A 195 -16.13 -1.47 29.14
CA TRP A 195 -15.61 -2.44 28.17
C TRP A 195 -15.69 -1.90 26.74
N VAL A 196 -16.80 -1.29 26.33
CA VAL A 196 -16.91 -0.68 24.99
C VAL A 196 -15.95 0.50 24.85
N ASP A 197 -15.86 1.39 25.84
CA ASP A 197 -15.00 2.58 25.78
C ASP A 197 -13.51 2.23 25.68
N ASP A 198 -13.06 1.20 26.40
CA ASP A 198 -11.67 0.73 26.40
C ASP A 198 -11.21 0.22 25.02
N PHE A 199 -12.13 -0.35 24.23
CA PHE A 199 -11.84 -0.94 22.92
C PHE A 199 -12.33 -0.11 21.74
N LEU A 200 -12.95 1.06 21.97
CA LEU A 200 -13.41 1.92 20.89
C LEU A 200 -12.21 2.70 20.31
N PRO A 201 -11.82 2.48 19.04
CA PRO A 201 -10.68 3.18 18.46
C PRO A 201 -10.98 4.68 18.33
N ARG A 202 -10.24 5.51 19.06
CA ARG A 202 -10.26 6.97 18.91
C ARG A 202 -9.18 7.39 17.92
N LEU A 203 -9.58 8.13 16.88
CA LEU A 203 -8.65 8.51 15.81
C LEU A 203 -7.45 9.32 16.34
N SER A 204 -7.68 10.19 17.32
CA SER A 204 -6.62 10.98 17.98
C SER A 204 -5.57 10.12 18.68
N ASP A 205 -5.96 9.00 19.26
CA ASP A 205 -5.03 8.09 19.94
C ASP A 205 -4.21 7.29 18.93
N ILE A 206 -4.84 6.88 17.83
CA ILE A 206 -4.15 6.20 16.72
C ILE A 206 -3.11 7.13 16.10
N GLU A 207 -3.47 8.39 15.79
CA GLU A 207 -2.54 9.39 15.27
C GLU A 207 -1.38 9.69 16.24
N ARG A 208 -1.65 9.67 17.55
CA ARG A 208 -0.60 9.83 18.56
C ARG A 208 0.34 8.63 18.57
N LEU A 209 -0.20 7.40 18.57
CA LEU A 209 0.58 6.17 18.54
C LEU A 209 1.42 6.04 17.26
N GLU A 210 0.90 6.43 16.10
CA GLU A 210 1.65 6.45 14.84
C GLU A 210 2.81 7.46 14.90
N ARG A 211 2.59 8.65 15.45
CA ARG A 211 3.67 9.65 15.66
C ARG A 211 4.73 9.15 16.64
N GLU A 212 4.33 8.47 17.71
CA GLU A 212 5.26 7.87 18.68
C GLU A 212 6.06 6.72 18.05
N ALA A 213 5.42 5.88 17.25
CA ALA A 213 6.08 4.80 16.50
C ALA A 213 7.07 5.35 15.47
N ALA A 214 6.72 6.41 14.74
CA ALA A 214 7.61 7.08 13.79
C ALA A 214 8.85 7.66 14.47
N ARG A 215 8.74 8.13 15.73
CA ARG A 215 9.87 8.65 16.51
C ARG A 215 10.75 7.56 17.10
N THR A 216 10.15 6.50 17.63
CA THR A 216 10.85 5.45 18.39
C THR A 216 11.41 4.34 17.50
N ALA A 217 10.72 4.03 16.40
CA ALA A 217 11.09 2.99 15.46
C ALA A 217 10.88 3.48 14.00
N PRO A 218 11.68 4.45 13.53
CA PRO A 218 11.47 5.10 12.23
C PRO A 218 11.53 4.13 11.05
N LEU A 219 12.46 3.16 11.07
CA LEU A 219 12.57 2.14 10.02
C LEU A 219 11.31 1.28 9.91
N GLN A 220 10.76 0.87 11.06
CA GLN A 220 9.53 0.10 11.10
C GLN A 220 8.35 0.92 10.58
N SER A 221 8.23 2.20 10.98
CA SER A 221 7.19 3.10 10.48
C SER A 221 7.23 3.22 8.96
N ILE A 222 8.41 3.49 8.38
CA ILE A 222 8.58 3.63 6.92
C ILE A 222 8.16 2.35 6.17
N LEU A 223 8.54 1.18 6.69
CA LEU A 223 8.19 -0.10 6.07
C LEU A 223 6.68 -0.37 6.15
N HIS A 224 6.03 -0.06 7.28
CA HIS A 224 4.57 -0.21 7.42
C HIS A 224 3.79 0.81 6.59
N ASP A 225 4.30 2.02 6.41
CA ASP A 225 3.73 3.07 5.55
C ASP A 225 3.83 2.73 4.05
N SER A 226 4.53 1.65 3.70
CA SER A 226 4.63 1.14 2.31
C SER A 226 4.08 -0.28 2.17
N ALA A 227 3.34 -0.76 3.17
CA ALA A 227 2.90 -2.15 3.24
C ALA A 227 1.96 -2.51 2.08
N LYS A 228 2.43 -3.45 1.26
CA LYS A 228 1.59 -4.19 0.31
C LYS A 228 1.07 -5.43 1.02
N ILE A 229 -0.25 -5.56 1.11
CA ILE A 229 -0.87 -6.74 1.70
C ILE A 229 -0.93 -7.81 0.63
N LEU A 230 -0.26 -8.92 0.90
CA LEU A 230 -0.32 -10.11 0.07
C LEU A 230 -1.49 -10.98 0.53
N GLY A 231 -2.28 -11.47 -0.42
CA GLY A 231 -3.31 -12.47 -0.19
C GLY A 231 -3.67 -13.16 -1.49
N GLU A 232 -4.16 -14.39 -1.42
CA GLU A 232 -4.49 -15.21 -2.60
C GLU A 232 -3.36 -15.24 -3.65
N GLY A 233 -2.12 -15.26 -3.18
CA GLY A 233 -0.92 -15.30 -4.02
C GLY A 233 -0.62 -14.05 -4.84
N HIS A 234 -1.26 -12.90 -4.60
CA HIS A 234 -0.95 -11.64 -5.26
C HIS A 234 -1.02 -10.46 -4.29
N VAL A 235 -0.64 -9.26 -4.76
CA VAL A 235 -0.81 -8.03 -3.98
C VAL A 235 -2.30 -7.67 -3.98
N ASN A 236 -2.98 -7.90 -2.86
CA ASN A 236 -4.41 -7.62 -2.67
C ASN A 236 -4.67 -6.14 -2.40
N ALA A 237 -3.78 -5.48 -1.66
CA ALA A 237 -3.93 -4.07 -1.34
C ALA A 237 -2.57 -3.36 -1.27
N ASP A 238 -2.56 -2.10 -1.69
CA ASP A 238 -1.44 -1.17 -1.60
C ASP A 238 -1.88 -0.06 -0.66
N VAL A 239 -1.56 -0.18 0.63
CA VAL A 239 -2.02 0.79 1.64
C VAL A 239 -1.32 2.14 1.45
N GLY A 240 -0.13 2.13 0.84
CA GLY A 240 0.56 3.31 0.33
C GLY A 240 0.93 4.35 1.39
N ASN A 241 1.70 5.35 0.94
CA ASN A 241 1.97 6.57 1.68
C ASN A 241 0.89 7.63 1.43
N GLU A 242 0.92 8.73 2.19
CA GLU A 242 -0.13 9.78 2.35
C GLU A 242 -0.83 10.29 1.08
N THR A 243 -0.23 10.09 -0.10
CA THR A 243 -0.76 10.50 -1.40
C THR A 243 -1.68 9.49 -2.10
N GLY A 244 -1.77 8.24 -1.64
CA GLY A 244 -2.51 7.17 -2.31
C GLY A 244 -3.96 7.00 -1.85
N ASP A 245 -4.14 6.63 -0.58
CA ASP A 245 -5.44 6.31 0.03
C ASP A 245 -5.43 6.62 1.54
N ALA A 246 -5.84 7.84 1.91
CA ALA A 246 -5.88 8.27 3.29
C ALA A 246 -6.89 7.47 4.14
N GLU A 247 -8.01 7.05 3.53
CA GLU A 247 -9.03 6.25 4.21
C GLU A 247 -8.55 4.83 4.45
N GLY A 248 -7.97 4.18 3.44
CA GLY A 248 -7.36 2.86 3.54
C GLY A 248 -6.23 2.81 4.58
N LYS A 249 -5.42 3.87 4.66
CA LYS A 249 -4.40 4.02 5.72
C LYS A 249 -5.04 4.07 7.11
N ALA A 250 -6.08 4.88 7.30
CA ALA A 250 -6.78 4.97 8.58
C ALA A 250 -7.41 3.62 8.99
N VAL A 251 -8.06 2.92 8.05
CA VAL A 251 -8.63 1.59 8.28
C VAL A 251 -7.54 0.57 8.66
N HIS A 252 -6.39 0.61 7.97
CA HIS A 252 -5.27 -0.26 8.30
C HIS A 252 -4.69 0.05 9.69
N ALA A 253 -4.56 1.34 10.03
CA ALA A 253 -4.12 1.78 11.36
C ALA A 253 -5.06 1.30 12.47
N ILE A 254 -6.38 1.42 12.27
CA ILE A 254 -7.40 0.90 13.18
C ILE A 254 -7.27 -0.63 13.31
N SER A 255 -7.10 -1.36 12.21
CA SER A 255 -6.92 -2.82 12.26
C SER A 255 -5.69 -3.23 13.08
N ARG A 256 -4.56 -2.53 12.91
CA ARG A 256 -3.34 -2.75 13.70
C ARG A 256 -3.52 -2.44 15.18
N PHE A 257 -4.33 -1.43 15.51
CA PHE A 257 -4.70 -1.11 16.89
C PHE A 257 -5.58 -2.19 17.52
N MET A 258 -6.57 -2.68 16.79
CA MET A 258 -7.57 -3.64 17.29
C MET A 258 -7.04 -5.08 17.39
N ASN A 259 -6.16 -5.52 16.48
CA ASN A 259 -5.72 -6.92 16.42
C ASN A 259 -5.06 -7.43 17.73
N PRO A 260 -4.13 -6.69 18.37
CA PRO A 260 -3.56 -7.09 19.67
C PRO A 260 -4.60 -7.10 20.81
N GLN A 261 -5.69 -6.35 20.67
CA GLN A 261 -6.72 -6.19 21.70
C GLN A 261 -7.79 -7.29 21.65
N ALA A 262 -7.93 -7.98 20.52
CA ALA A 262 -8.96 -8.99 20.30
C ALA A 262 -9.06 -10.07 21.40
N PRO A 263 -7.96 -10.61 21.97
CA PRO A 263 -8.05 -11.56 23.08
C PRO A 263 -8.70 -10.96 24.34
N PHE A 264 -8.38 -9.71 24.68
CA PHE A 264 -8.92 -9.02 25.85
C PHE A 264 -10.39 -8.64 25.66
N LEU A 265 -10.77 -8.29 24.43
CA LEU A 265 -12.16 -8.05 24.07
C LEU A 265 -13.02 -9.30 24.32
N SER A 266 -12.52 -10.48 23.92
CA SER A 266 -13.19 -11.76 24.20
C SER A 266 -13.23 -12.08 25.69
N LEU A 267 -12.12 -11.87 26.42
CA LEU A 267 -12.04 -12.15 27.86
C LEU A 267 -13.00 -11.27 28.68
N GLY A 268 -13.07 -9.98 28.36
CA GLY A 268 -13.99 -9.04 29.01
C GLY A 268 -15.45 -9.42 28.77
N LEU A 269 -15.81 -9.78 27.53
CA LEU A 269 -17.17 -10.22 27.20
C LEU A 269 -17.55 -11.51 27.94
N ASP A 270 -16.65 -12.51 27.97
CA ASP A 270 -16.88 -13.77 28.67
C ASP A 270 -17.09 -13.54 30.19
N HIS A 271 -16.33 -12.63 30.78
CA HIS A 271 -16.48 -12.25 32.19
C HIS A 271 -17.81 -11.54 32.47
N LEU A 272 -18.22 -10.59 31.62
CA LEU A 272 -19.49 -9.87 31.76
C LEU A 272 -20.70 -10.81 31.63
N LEU A 273 -20.66 -11.75 30.67
CA LEU A 273 -21.68 -12.80 30.51
C LEU A 273 -21.76 -13.71 31.74
N SER A 274 -20.60 -14.12 32.27
CA SER A 274 -20.53 -14.97 33.48
C SER A 274 -21.01 -14.23 34.74
N SER A 275 -20.88 -12.91 34.76
CA SER A 275 -21.29 -12.05 35.89
C SER A 275 -22.76 -11.64 35.84
N GLY A 276 -23.54 -12.13 34.85
CA GLY A 276 -24.98 -11.96 34.78
C GLY A 276 -25.50 -11.11 33.62
N MET A 277 -24.64 -10.69 32.68
CA MET A 277 -25.09 -9.98 31.48
C MET A 277 -25.95 -10.90 30.61
N ASN A 278 -27.18 -10.47 30.32
CA ASN A 278 -28.05 -11.19 29.40
C ASN A 278 -27.73 -10.79 27.94
N TRP A 279 -27.63 -11.78 27.06
CA TRP A 279 -27.50 -11.57 25.62
C TRP A 279 -28.59 -10.68 25.02
N ASP A 280 -29.80 -10.65 25.60
CA ASP A 280 -30.87 -9.76 25.12
C ASP A 280 -30.57 -8.29 25.43
N ALA A 281 -29.91 -7.99 26.54
CA ALA A 281 -29.45 -6.64 26.85
C ALA A 281 -28.35 -6.18 25.87
N LEU A 282 -27.43 -7.09 25.50
CA LEU A 282 -26.42 -6.82 24.47
C LEU A 282 -27.06 -6.53 23.11
N LYS A 283 -28.08 -7.31 22.72
CA LYS A 283 -28.81 -7.08 21.46
C LYS A 283 -29.50 -5.73 21.46
N MET A 284 -30.14 -5.35 22.56
CA MET A 284 -30.80 -4.05 22.68
C MET A 284 -29.78 -2.92 22.53
N LEU A 285 -28.61 -3.04 23.16
CA LEU A 285 -27.53 -2.06 23.05
C LEU A 285 -26.98 -1.95 21.61
N LEU A 286 -26.81 -3.09 20.92
CA LEU A 286 -26.39 -3.11 19.52
C LEU A 286 -27.46 -2.57 18.56
N ALA A 287 -28.75 -2.83 18.83
CA ALA A 287 -29.86 -2.33 18.02
C ALA A 287 -30.09 -0.81 18.17
N GLN A 288 -29.62 -0.22 19.28
CA GLN A 288 -29.61 1.24 19.47
C GLN A 288 -28.44 1.93 18.75
N SER A 289 -27.49 1.17 18.20
CA SER A 289 -26.34 1.74 17.51
C SER A 289 -26.75 2.25 16.12
N PRO A 290 -26.42 3.51 15.76
CA PRO A 290 -26.69 4.05 14.43
C PRO A 290 -25.89 3.36 13.32
N LEU A 291 -24.89 2.55 13.68
CA LEU A 291 -24.06 1.77 12.76
C LEU A 291 -24.72 0.45 12.33
N VAL A 292 -25.79 0.03 13.03
CA VAL A 292 -26.53 -1.18 12.74
C VAL A 292 -27.82 -0.78 12.04
N ALA A 293 -27.84 -0.94 10.72
CA ALA A 293 -29.07 -0.80 9.95
C ALA A 293 -30.07 -1.92 10.31
N GLU A 294 -31.37 -1.62 10.24
CA GLU A 294 -32.44 -2.54 10.69
C GLU A 294 -32.43 -3.90 9.95
N ASP A 295 -31.96 -3.92 8.71
CA ASP A 295 -31.78 -5.13 7.89
C ASP A 295 -30.72 -6.10 8.47
N ARG A 296 -29.75 -5.57 9.22
CA ARG A 296 -28.67 -6.33 9.87
C ARG A 296 -29.05 -6.85 11.26
N HIS A 297 -30.23 -6.51 11.78
CA HIS A 297 -30.74 -7.11 13.03
C HIS A 297 -30.92 -8.64 12.94
N SER A 298 -31.07 -9.18 11.74
CA SER A 298 -31.05 -10.62 11.47
C SER A 298 -29.70 -11.29 11.79
N ILE A 299 -28.58 -10.61 11.55
CA ILE A 299 -27.22 -11.08 11.84
C ILE A 299 -26.97 -11.11 13.37
N ILE A 300 -27.49 -10.12 14.08
CA ILE A 300 -27.47 -10.05 15.56
C ILE A 300 -28.26 -11.22 16.19
N ARG A 301 -29.34 -11.70 15.54
CA ARG A 301 -30.03 -12.92 15.98
C ARG A 301 -29.16 -14.18 15.84
N GLY A 302 -28.28 -14.22 14.83
CA GLY A 302 -27.30 -15.30 14.63
C GLY A 302 -26.25 -15.38 15.74
N LEU A 303 -25.79 -14.23 16.24
CA LEU A 303 -24.83 -14.12 17.36
C LEU A 303 -25.32 -14.82 18.63
N HIS A 304 -26.59 -14.69 18.97
CA HIS A 304 -27.18 -15.35 20.13
C HIS A 304 -27.22 -16.88 20.00
N SER A 305 -27.50 -17.37 18.79
CA SER A 305 -27.49 -18.81 18.47
C SER A 305 -26.06 -19.38 18.52
N HIS A 306 -25.07 -18.61 18.10
CA HIS A 306 -23.66 -18.99 18.18
C HIS A 306 -23.12 -18.91 19.61
N GLY A 307 -23.43 -17.84 20.34
CA GLY A 307 -23.05 -17.61 21.73
C GLY A 307 -23.53 -18.71 22.67
N LYS A 308 -24.78 -19.19 22.54
CA LYS A 308 -25.30 -20.34 23.32
C LYS A 308 -24.61 -21.66 22.98
N ARG A 309 -24.19 -21.85 21.73
CA ARG A 309 -23.54 -23.08 21.24
C ARG A 309 -22.06 -23.15 21.64
N GLU A 310 -21.38 -22.01 21.65
CA GLU A 310 -19.99 -21.81 22.08
C GLU A 310 -19.84 -21.94 23.61
N SER A 311 -20.68 -21.24 24.39
CA SER A 311 -20.67 -21.34 25.85
C SER A 311 -20.98 -22.76 26.36
N SER A 312 -21.90 -23.48 25.69
CA SER A 312 -22.16 -24.91 25.97
C SER A 312 -20.98 -25.84 25.64
N LYS A 313 -20.19 -25.55 24.60
CA LYS A 313 -18.97 -26.30 24.25
C LYS A 313 -17.78 -25.96 25.15
N ARG A 314 -17.63 -24.71 25.56
CA ARG A 314 -16.54 -24.25 26.44
C ARG A 314 -16.70 -24.75 27.87
N CYS A 315 -17.91 -24.77 28.45
CA CYS A 315 -18.15 -25.41 29.75
C CYS A 315 -17.68 -26.88 29.78
N LYS A 316 -17.85 -27.63 28.68
CA LYS A 316 -17.37 -29.02 28.57
C LYS A 316 -15.85 -29.16 28.42
N ASN A 317 -15.15 -28.11 27.97
CA ASN A 317 -13.69 -28.13 27.78
C ASN A 317 -12.92 -27.62 28.99
N VAL A 318 -13.51 -26.71 29.79
CA VAL A 318 -12.96 -26.28 31.08
C VAL A 318 -12.91 -27.45 32.08
N ASP A 319 -13.94 -28.32 32.10
CA ASP A 319 -13.93 -29.57 32.87
C ASP A 319 -12.92 -30.63 32.38
N ARG A 320 -12.32 -30.44 31.19
CA ARG A 320 -11.40 -31.41 30.56
C ARG A 320 -9.96 -30.90 30.40
N GLY A 321 -9.61 -29.78 31.03
CA GLY A 321 -8.21 -29.33 31.12
C GLY A 321 -7.49 -29.15 29.78
N ARG A 322 -8.20 -28.85 28.70
CA ARG A 322 -7.60 -28.47 27.40
C ARG A 322 -7.87 -27.00 27.14
N ILE A 323 -6.96 -26.16 27.63
CA ILE A 323 -6.74 -24.83 27.07
C ILE A 323 -5.53 -24.97 26.13
N LEU A 324 -5.71 -24.41 24.94
CA LEU A 324 -5.02 -24.72 23.68
C LEU A 324 -3.49 -24.50 23.73
N ARG A 325 -2.76 -25.42 23.08
CA ARG A 325 -1.42 -25.19 22.52
C ARG A 325 -1.54 -24.49 21.18
#